data_AF-A0A653DWR8-F1
#
_entry.id   AF-A0A653DWR8-F1
#
_cell.length_a   1.000
_cell.length_b   1.000
_cell.length_c   1.000
_cell.angle_alpha   90.00
_cell.angle_beta   90.00
_cell.angle_gamma   90.00
#
_symmetry.space_group_name_H-M   'P 1'
#
loop_
_entity.id
_entity.type
_entity.pdbx_description
1 polymer ?
#
loop_
_entity_poly.entity_id
_entity_poly.type
_entity_poly.pdbx_seq_one_letter_code
_entity_poly.pdbx_strand_id
1 'polypeptide(L)' 'MQWQVKLSSHLNDGPHFLVLVSSAPAKSRLPPGPARLHVQERGFCLTTGVPPRVAGHWLIANLRRYGVVEGRFCFEGGSR' A
#
# COMPACT_ATOMS: atom_id res chain seq x y z
N MET A 1 20.95 -10.43 0.67
CA MET A 1 19.66 -10.68 0.00
C MET A 1 18.99 -12.00 0.41
N GLN A 2 19.75 -13.04 0.82
CA GLN A 2 19.21 -14.37 1.15
C GLN A 2 18.18 -14.40 2.31
N TRP A 3 18.33 -13.51 3.31
CA TRP A 3 17.42 -13.47 4.46
C TRP A 3 16.00 -13.00 4.09
N GLN A 4 15.91 -12.00 3.21
CA GLN A 4 14.64 -11.36 2.85
C GLN A 4 13.78 -12.34 2.05
N VAL A 5 14.40 -13.02 1.07
CA VAL A 5 13.74 -14.05 0.26
C VAL A 5 13.27 -15.23 1.14
N LYS A 6 14.08 -15.63 2.12
CA LYS A 6 13.70 -16.68 3.08
C LYS A 6 12.52 -16.25 3.95
N LEU A 7 12.51 -15.02 4.45
CA LEU A 7 11.39 -14.55 5.27
C LEU A 7 10.11 -14.44 4.48
N SER A 8 10.16 -13.83 3.29
CA SER A 8 8.96 -13.67 2.47
C SER A 8 8.37 -15.01 2.03
N SER A 9 9.20 -16.02 1.75
CA SER A 9 8.72 -17.37 1.43
C SER A 9 8.05 -18.07 2.61
N HIS A 10 8.55 -17.87 3.85
CA HIS A 10 8.00 -18.55 5.03
C HIS A 10 6.82 -17.82 5.66
N LEU A 11 6.78 -16.49 5.55
CA LEU A 11 5.73 -15.66 6.14
C LEU A 11 4.56 -15.40 5.18
N ASN A 12 4.59 -15.98 3.98
CA ASN A 12 3.64 -15.70 2.91
C ASN A 12 3.50 -14.18 2.67
N ASP A 13 4.64 -13.48 2.69
CA ASP A 13 4.68 -12.03 2.52
C ASP A 13 4.22 -11.76 1.08
N GLY A 14 3.10 -11.06 0.93
CA GLY A 14 2.49 -10.83 -0.37
C GLY A 14 3.35 -9.91 -1.24
N PRO A 15 2.90 -9.58 -2.46
CA PRO A 15 3.70 -8.77 -3.35
C PRO A 15 3.88 -7.33 -2.82
N HIS A 16 5.06 -6.76 -3.12
CA HIS A 16 5.40 -5.38 -2.79
C HIS A 16 5.69 -4.60 -4.07
N PHE A 17 5.15 -3.40 -4.18
CA PHE A 17 5.27 -2.55 -5.37
C PHE A 17 5.91 -1.21 -5.00
N LEU A 18 6.84 -0.74 -5.83
CA LEU A 18 7.26 0.66 -5.80
C LEU A 18 6.18 1.47 -6.50
N VAL A 19 5.63 2.47 -5.80
CA VAL A 19 4.53 3.29 -6.30
C VAL A 19 4.84 4.77 -6.12
N LEU A 20 4.23 5.61 -6.95
CA LEU A 20 4.23 7.05 -6.79
C LEU A 20 2.81 7.48 -6.38
N VAL A 21 2.66 8.03 -5.18
CA VAL A 21 1.40 8.61 -4.73
C VAL A 21 1.15 9.90 -5.51
N SER A 22 0.29 9.83 -6.53
CA SER A 22 0.02 10.95 -7.42
C SER A 22 -0.98 11.95 -6.85
N SER A 23 -2.01 11.48 -6.16
CA SER A 23 -3.03 12.32 -5.55
C SER A 23 -3.63 11.61 -4.35
N ALA A 24 -3.96 12.38 -3.32
CA ALA A 24 -4.65 11.91 -2.15
C ALA A 24 -5.53 13.05 -1.63
N PRO A 25 -6.71 12.77 -1.04
CA PRO A 25 -7.55 13.82 -0.47
C PRO A 25 -6.77 14.64 0.56
N ALA A 26 -7.01 15.96 0.68
CA ALA A 26 -6.31 16.81 1.64
C ALA A 26 -6.45 16.35 3.11
N LYS A 27 -7.54 15.65 3.43
CA LYS A 27 -7.77 15.04 4.76
C LYS A 27 -6.99 13.74 4.97
N SER A 28 -6.55 13.10 3.90
CA SER A 28 -5.69 11.91 4.00
C SER A 28 -4.30 12.36 4.41
N ARG A 29 -3.75 11.76 5.47
CA ARG A 29 -2.38 12.05 5.94
C ARG A 29 -1.32 11.40 5.03
N LEU A 30 -1.64 11.20 3.75
CA LEU A 30 -0.82 10.51 2.77
C LEU A 30 -0.06 11.55 1.93
N PRO A 31 1.26 11.73 2.13
CA PRO A 31 2.02 12.67 1.33
C PRO A 31 2.13 12.17 -0.11
N PRO A 32 2.06 13.07 -1.12
CA PRO A 32 2.40 12.72 -2.49
C PRO A 32 3.90 12.37 -2.60
N GLY A 33 4.24 11.52 -3.56
CA GLY A 33 5.62 11.10 -3.83
C GLY A 33 5.87 9.59 -3.71
N PRO A 34 7.15 9.18 -3.72
CA PRO A 34 7.53 7.77 -3.74
C PRO A 34 7.12 7.04 -2.46
N ALA A 35 6.49 5.88 -2.63
CA ALA A 35 6.10 5.01 -1.54
C ALA A 35 6.29 3.54 -1.94
N ARG A 36 6.14 2.65 -0.96
CA ARG A 36 6.07 1.21 -1.18
C ARG A 36 4.70 0.71 -0.76
N LEU A 37 4.01 0.02 -1.67
CA LEU A 37 2.74 -0.65 -1.44
C LEU A 37 3.02 -2.10 -1.06
N HIS A 38 2.53 -2.54 0.08
CA HIS A 38 2.65 -3.91 0.56
C HIS A 38 1.26 -4.53 0.57
N VAL A 39 1.06 -5.61 -0.19
CA VAL A 39 -0.22 -6.33 -0.22
C VAL A 39 -0.11 -7.52 0.73
N GLN A 40 -1.05 -7.62 1.68
CA GLN A 40 -1.07 -8.70 2.68
C GLN A 40 -2.50 -9.23 2.76
N GLU A 41 -2.69 -10.53 2.55
CA GLU A 41 -3.96 -11.28 2.57
C GLU A 41 -5.25 -10.46 2.37
N ARG A 42 -5.72 -9.74 3.40
CA ARG A 42 -7.01 -9.03 3.43
C ARG A 42 -6.93 -7.52 3.16
N GLY A 43 -5.75 -6.99 2.85
CA GLY A 43 -5.50 -5.56 2.81
C GLY A 43 -4.18 -5.17 2.16
N PHE A 44 -3.86 -3.89 2.30
CA PHE A 44 -2.56 -3.36 1.91
C PHE A 44 -2.18 -2.18 2.80
N CYS A 45 -0.89 -1.88 2.84
CA CYS A 45 -0.38 -0.68 3.49
C CYS A 45 0.60 0.07 2.58
N LEU A 46 0.70 1.38 2.79
CA LEU A 46 1.70 2.22 2.17
C LEU A 46 2.76 2.59 3.20
N THR A 47 4.03 2.45 2.83
CA THR A 47 5.15 2.92 3.64
C THR A 47 5.97 3.96 2.90
N THR A 48 6.47 4.96 3.63
CA THR A 48 7.33 6.04 3.10
C THR A 48 8.56 6.24 4.00
N GLY A 49 9.59 6.89 3.45
CA GLY A 49 10.79 7.31 4.19
C GLY A 49 11.79 6.19 4.51
N VAL A 50 12.88 6.58 5.19
CA VAL A 50 13.93 5.70 5.71
C VAL A 50 14.25 6.16 7.15
N PRO A 51 14.07 5.31 8.18
CA PRO A 51 13.49 3.96 8.14
C PRO A 51 12.00 3.98 7.71
N PRO A 52 11.48 2.90 7.08
CA PRO A 52 10.10 2.87 6.61
C PRO A 52 9.08 3.16 7.72
N ARG A 53 8.10 4.02 7.42
CA ARG A 53 6.97 4.35 8.29
C ARG A 53 5.67 4.05 7.55
N VAL A 54 4.69 3.44 8.23
CA VAL A 54 3.36 3.21 7.67
C VAL A 54 2.64 4.55 7.54
N ALA A 55 2.35 4.94 6.30
CA ALA A 55 1.59 6.14 5.97
C ALA A 55 0.07 5.88 5.96
N GLY A 56 -0.33 4.63 5.74
CA GLY A 56 -1.72 4.19 5.87
C GLY A 56 -1.86 2.68 5.66
N HIS A 57 -2.96 2.12 6.18
CA HIS A 57 -3.34 0.73 6.04
C HIS A 57 -4.83 0.65 5.73
N TRP A 58 -5.19 -0.23 4.79
CA TRP A 58 -6.56 -0.43 4.36
C TRP A 58 -6.87 -1.91 4.21
N LEU A 59 -7.99 -2.34 4.78
CA LEU A 59 -8.57 -3.64 4.49
C LEU A 59 -9.40 -3.54 3.20
N ILE A 60 -9.23 -4.49 2.29
CA ILE A 60 -9.98 -4.54 1.02
C ILE A 60 -11.50 -4.54 1.30
N ALA A 61 -11.93 -5.30 2.31
CA ALA A 61 -13.33 -5.39 2.72
C ALA A 61 -13.95 -4.05 3.18
N ASN A 62 -13.11 -3.08 3.57
CA ASN A 62 -13.56 -1.76 4.01
C ASN A 62 -13.47 -0.70 2.90
N LEU A 63 -12.98 -1.05 1.71
CA LEU A 63 -12.93 -0.12 0.58
C LEU A 63 -14.31 0.00 -0.05
N ARG A 64 -14.68 1.24 -0.43
CA ARG A 64 -15.92 1.47 -1.20
C ARG A 64 -15.75 1.04 -2.65
N ARG A 65 -14.54 1.23 -3.18
CA ARG A 65 -14.15 0.86 -4.55
C ARG A 65 -12.63 0.85 -4.69
N TYR A 66 -12.13 0.03 -5.60
CA TYR A 66 -10.73 0.01 -6.02
C TYR A 66 -10.65 -0.53 -7.45
N GLY A 67 -9.59 -0.19 -8.18
CA GLY A 67 -9.39 -0.66 -9.55
C GLY A 67 -8.25 0.03 -10.28
N VAL A 68 -8.02 -0.40 -11.51
CA VAL A 68 -7.06 0.24 -12.41
C VAL A 68 -7.77 1.29 -13.26
N VAL A 69 -7.29 2.53 -13.23
CA VAL A 69 -7.80 3.65 -14.03
C VAL A 69 -6.60 4.29 -14.73
N GLU A 70 -6.62 4.32 -16.06
CA GLU A 70 -5.54 4.91 -16.88
C GLU A 70 -4.13 4.40 -16.50
N GLY A 71 -4.01 3.09 -16.23
CA GLY A 71 -2.75 2.45 -15.83
C GLY A 71 -2.31 2.74 -14.39
N ARG A 72 -3.16 3.37 -13.57
CA ARG A 72 -2.91 3.66 -12.16
C ARG A 72 -3.82 2.84 -11.27
N PHE A 73 -3.32 2.36 -10.16
CA PHE A 73 -4.16 1.77 -9.12
C PHE A 73 -4.82 2.89 -8.30
N CYS A 74 -6.14 2.92 -8.27
CA CYS A 74 -6.94 3.91 -7.55
C CYS A 74 -7.86 3.20 -6.55
N PHE A 75 -8.08 3.81 -5.39
CA PHE A 75 -8.99 3.28 -4.37
C PHE A 75 -9.69 4.38 -3.58
N GLU A 76 -10.86 4.08 -3.04
CA GLU A 76 -11.62 4.93 -2.13
C GLU A 76 -11.82 4.20 -0.80
N GLY A 77 -11.22 4.73 0.27
CA GLY A 77 -11.38 4.20 1.62
C GLY A 77 -12.81 4.37 2.14
N GLY A 78 -13.32 3.39 2.87
CA GLY A 78 -14.58 3.49 3.60
C GLY A 78 -14.47 4.31 4.88
N SER A 79 -15.60 4.47 5.57
CA SER A 79 -15.73 5.32 6.78
C SER A 79 -15.44 4.60 8.10
N ARG A 80 -15.01 3.33 8.06
CA ARG A 80 -14.74 2.53 9.27
C ARG A 80 -13.33 2.76 9.80
#